data_AF-A0A1M3D3K6-F1
#
_entry.id   AF-A0A1M3D3K6-F1
#
_cell.length_a   1.000
_cell.length_b   1.000
_cell.length_c   1.000
_cell.angle_alpha   90.00
_cell.angle_beta   90.00
_cell.angle_gamma   90.00
#
_symmetry.space_group_name_H-M   'P 1'
#
loop_
_entity.id
_entity.type
_entity.pdbx_description
1 polymer ?
#
loop_
_entity_poly.entity_id
_entity_poly.type
_entity_poly.pdbx_seq_one_letter_code
_entity_poly.pdbx_strand_id
1 'polypeptide(L)'
;MRKIIGALIFLAIATPSFSQSASTNPKTKIMTLGVFHFAYHNLDRVKTAEKDMISVLDEPYQSQIASIAKSTEKFRPTIIAIELDPARQNSVDSLYSLYKIGKLPPEKSEIYQLAYRIGNNLNLPKIYCVNDWGRHYDNIQMLFKDKARVDRFGRFIDSLDKADWIGPYESPQPTNRQLKRV
;
A
#
# COMPACT_ATOMS: atom_id res chain seq x y z
N MET A 1 -72.18 12.73 -28.65
CA MET A 1 -70.70 12.78 -28.76
C MET A 1 -70.03 13.88 -27.91
N ARG A 2 -70.69 14.49 -26.90
CA ARG A 2 -70.08 15.52 -26.03
C ARG A 2 -69.88 15.09 -24.56
N LYS A 3 -70.33 13.89 -24.17
CA LYS A 3 -70.21 13.38 -22.79
C LYS A 3 -69.07 12.38 -22.57
N ILE A 4 -68.39 11.95 -23.63
CA ILE A 4 -67.28 10.97 -23.55
C ILE A 4 -65.91 11.68 -23.50
N ILE A 5 -65.83 12.95 -23.92
CA ILE A 5 -64.58 13.71 -23.98
C ILE A 5 -64.10 14.15 -22.58
N GLY A 6 -65.00 14.28 -21.59
CA GLY A 6 -64.66 14.69 -20.23
C GLY A 6 -63.91 13.63 -19.39
N ALA A 7 -64.04 12.35 -19.74
CA ALA A 7 -63.44 11.26 -18.96
C ALA A 7 -61.97 10.98 -19.32
N LEU A 8 -61.50 11.44 -20.49
CA LEU A 8 -60.13 11.23 -20.96
C LEU A 8 -59.15 12.31 -20.48
N ILE A 9 -59.64 13.45 -20.00
CA ILE A 9 -58.79 14.56 -19.51
C ILE A 9 -58.43 14.38 -18.03
N PHE A 10 -59.17 13.54 -17.28
CA PHE A 10 -58.90 13.31 -15.86
C PHE A 10 -57.86 12.20 -15.58
N LEU A 11 -57.46 11.42 -16.59
CA LEU A 11 -56.49 10.32 -16.41
C LEU A 11 -55.02 10.73 -16.66
N ALA A 12 -54.77 11.99 -17.04
CA ALA A 12 -53.44 12.47 -17.43
C ALA A 12 -52.63 13.15 -16.32
N ILE A 13 -53.13 13.24 -15.07
CA ILE A 13 -52.49 14.06 -14.00
C ILE A 13 -51.90 13.21 -12.85
N ALA A 14 -51.71 11.90 -13.06
CA ALA A 14 -51.09 11.03 -12.06
C ALA A 14 -49.83 10.35 -12.59
N THR A 15 -48.90 11.12 -13.16
CA THR A 15 -47.51 10.66 -13.22
C THR A 15 -46.86 10.97 -11.87
N PRO A 16 -46.60 9.98 -11.01
CA PRO A 16 -45.72 10.23 -9.87
C PRO A 16 -44.37 10.61 -10.45
N SER A 17 -43.97 11.88 -10.26
CA SER A 17 -42.59 12.30 -10.44
C SER A 17 -41.76 11.47 -9.47
N PHE A 18 -41.22 10.35 -9.94
CA PHE A 18 -40.18 9.63 -9.24
C PHE A 18 -39.00 10.58 -9.12
N SER A 19 -38.91 11.23 -7.96
CA SER A 19 -37.72 11.96 -7.56
C SER A 19 -36.57 10.95 -7.61
N GLN A 20 -35.65 11.13 -8.57
CA GLN A 20 -34.41 10.37 -8.57
C GLN A 20 -33.66 10.77 -7.31
N SER A 21 -33.74 9.95 -6.26
CA SER A 21 -32.80 10.03 -5.15
C SER A 21 -31.42 10.07 -5.75
N ALA A 22 -30.70 11.18 -5.58
CA ALA A 22 -29.32 11.31 -6.00
C ALA A 22 -28.57 10.12 -5.42
N SER A 23 -28.18 9.16 -6.27
CA SER A 23 -27.45 7.99 -5.82
C SER A 23 -26.09 8.48 -5.35
N THR A 24 -25.93 8.68 -4.05
CA THR A 24 -24.62 8.89 -3.46
C THR A 24 -23.92 7.54 -3.54
N ASN A 25 -23.25 7.28 -4.66
CA ASN A 25 -22.42 6.09 -4.82
C ASN A 25 -21.47 6.03 -3.61
N PRO A 26 -21.45 4.93 -2.85
CA PRO A 26 -20.60 4.84 -1.68
C PRO A 26 -19.14 5.02 -2.11
N LYS A 27 -18.41 5.92 -1.43
CA LYS A 27 -17.00 6.16 -1.74
C LYS A 27 -16.18 4.91 -1.50
N THR A 28 -15.27 4.61 -2.42
CA THR A 28 -14.27 3.54 -2.24
C THR A 28 -13.42 3.84 -1.02
N LYS A 29 -13.32 2.87 -0.11
CA LYS A 29 -12.43 2.94 1.05
C LYS A 29 -11.04 2.50 0.63
N ILE A 30 -10.02 3.24 1.04
CA ILE A 30 -8.62 2.96 0.74
C ILE A 30 -7.85 2.91 2.06
N MET A 31 -6.97 1.92 2.20
CA MET A 31 -6.01 1.83 3.29
C MET A 31 -4.60 1.80 2.69
N THR A 32 -3.75 2.73 3.10
CA THR A 32 -2.33 2.76 2.74
C THR A 32 -1.52 2.10 3.85
N LEU A 33 -0.72 1.09 3.52
CA LEU A 33 0.18 0.42 4.45
C LEU A 33 1.61 0.64 3.98
N GLY A 34 2.35 1.52 4.66
CA GLY A 34 3.78 1.73 4.43
C GLY A 34 4.62 0.79 5.29
N VAL A 35 5.62 0.17 4.69
CA VAL A 35 6.62 -0.67 5.36
C VAL A 35 7.99 -0.39 4.76
N PHE A 36 9.05 -0.71 5.50
CA PHE A 36 10.39 -0.76 4.93
C PHE A 36 10.56 -2.03 4.07
N HIS A 37 11.57 -2.06 3.19
CA HIS A 37 11.88 -3.26 2.41
C HIS A 37 12.43 -4.37 3.32
N PHE A 38 11.64 -5.42 3.53
CA PHE A 38 11.98 -6.53 4.44
C PHE A 38 13.22 -7.32 4.00
N ALA A 39 13.54 -7.26 2.71
CA ALA A 39 14.73 -7.89 2.13
C ALA A 39 15.98 -6.99 2.16
N TYR A 40 15.89 -5.75 2.66
CA TYR A 40 17.00 -4.79 2.75
C TYR A 40 17.80 -4.64 1.44
N HIS A 41 17.12 -4.30 0.34
CA HIS A 41 17.80 -4.04 -0.94
C HIS A 41 18.81 -2.88 -0.86
N ASN A 42 18.73 -2.03 0.18
CA ASN A 42 19.64 -0.91 0.45
C ASN A 42 19.81 0.04 -0.76
N LEU A 43 18.74 0.16 -1.55
CA LEU A 43 18.60 1.13 -2.63
C LEU A 43 18.08 2.48 -2.13
N ASP A 44 17.51 2.48 -0.91
CA ASP A 44 17.08 3.68 -0.22
C ASP A 44 18.27 4.58 0.13
N ARG A 45 17.98 5.87 0.26
CA ARG A 45 18.98 6.88 0.65
C ARG A 45 19.48 6.63 2.07
N VAL A 46 18.57 6.37 2.99
CA VAL A 46 18.89 5.93 4.35
C VAL A 46 18.99 4.42 4.34
N LYS A 47 20.16 3.90 4.70
CA LYS A 47 20.45 2.46 4.71
C LYS A 47 20.54 1.96 6.13
N THR A 48 19.95 0.80 6.39
CA THR A 48 20.07 0.13 7.68
C THR A 48 21.48 -0.46 7.79
N ALA A 49 22.16 -0.25 8.93
CA ALA A 49 23.44 -0.90 9.18
C ALA A 49 23.23 -2.41 9.37
N GLU A 50 24.20 -3.23 8.96
CA GLU A 50 24.11 -4.70 9.01
C GLU A 50 23.71 -5.22 10.40
N LYS A 51 24.29 -4.63 11.46
CA LYS A 51 23.99 -4.98 12.86
C LYS A 51 22.53 -4.74 13.27
N ASP A 52 21.83 -3.87 12.55
CA ASP A 52 20.44 -3.48 12.82
C ASP A 52 19.47 -4.16 11.83
N MET A 53 19.98 -4.96 10.88
CA MET A 53 19.15 -5.73 9.96
C MET A 53 18.59 -6.96 10.65
N ILE A 54 17.27 -7.08 10.65
CA ILE A 54 16.56 -8.26 11.15
C ILE A 54 16.26 -9.25 10.03
N SER A 55 16.20 -10.54 10.34
CA SER A 55 15.64 -11.54 9.42
C SER A 55 14.14 -11.66 9.68
N VAL A 56 13.31 -11.20 8.75
CA VAL A 56 11.85 -11.33 8.87
C VAL A 56 11.34 -12.77 8.82
N LEU A 57 12.21 -13.74 8.48
CA LEU A 57 11.87 -15.16 8.49
C LEU A 57 11.96 -15.77 9.90
N ASP A 58 12.60 -15.08 10.83
CA ASP A 58 12.85 -15.60 12.17
C ASP A 58 11.75 -15.11 13.13
N GLU A 59 11.55 -15.84 14.22
CA GLU A 59 10.73 -15.35 15.34
C GLU A 59 11.52 -14.30 16.15
N PRO A 60 10.85 -13.26 16.71
CA PRO A 60 9.39 -13.06 16.78
C PRO A 60 8.76 -12.38 15.55
N TYR A 61 9.55 -12.09 14.51
CA TYR A 61 9.12 -11.24 13.40
C TYR A 61 8.06 -11.90 12.52
N GLN A 62 8.15 -13.23 12.31
CA GLN A 62 7.08 -13.98 11.62
C GLN A 62 5.73 -13.82 12.34
N SER A 63 5.70 -14.00 13.66
CA SER A 63 4.48 -13.82 14.45
C SER A 63 3.96 -12.38 14.41
N GLN A 64 4.85 -11.40 14.44
CA GLN A 64 4.49 -9.98 14.32
C GLN A 64 3.90 -9.64 12.95
N ILE A 65 4.51 -10.11 11.87
CA ILE A 65 4.01 -9.97 10.49
C ILE A 65 2.64 -10.63 10.35
N ALA A 66 2.45 -11.84 10.91
CA ALA A 66 1.17 -12.51 10.91
C ALA A 66 0.09 -11.69 11.64
N SER A 67 0.45 -11.04 12.75
CA SER A 67 -0.46 -10.15 13.50
C SER A 67 -0.81 -8.87 12.70
N ILE A 68 0.15 -8.29 11.99
CA ILE A 68 -0.07 -7.14 11.09
C ILE A 68 -1.01 -7.53 9.95
N ALA A 69 -0.76 -8.68 9.30
CA ALA A 69 -1.64 -9.23 8.28
C ALA A 69 -3.05 -9.44 8.82
N LYS A 70 -3.18 -10.04 10.01
CA LYS A 70 -4.49 -10.28 10.64
C LYS A 70 -5.24 -9.00 10.97
N SER A 71 -4.53 -7.96 11.39
CA SER A 71 -5.12 -6.65 11.67
C SER A 71 -5.56 -5.96 10.39
N THR A 72 -4.77 -6.08 9.32
CA THR A 72 -5.09 -5.58 7.98
C THR A 72 -6.34 -6.27 7.39
N GLU A 73 -6.49 -7.58 7.57
CA GLU A 73 -7.66 -8.33 7.09
C GLU A 73 -9.00 -7.80 7.62
N LYS A 74 -9.02 -7.14 8.79
CA LYS A 74 -10.24 -6.51 9.35
C LYS A 74 -10.78 -5.38 8.47
N PHE A 75 -9.93 -4.74 7.66
CA PHE A 75 -10.33 -3.78 6.64
C PHE A 75 -11.14 -4.42 5.51
N ARG A 76 -11.04 -5.75 5.34
CA ARG A 76 -11.66 -6.55 4.27
C ARG A 76 -11.32 -6.02 2.87
N PRO A 77 -10.02 -5.91 2.52
CA PRO A 77 -9.64 -5.48 1.18
C PRO A 77 -10.18 -6.45 0.14
N THR A 78 -10.82 -5.91 -0.91
CA THR A 78 -11.22 -6.66 -2.10
C THR A 78 -10.13 -6.63 -3.18
N ILE A 79 -9.19 -5.69 -3.06
CA ILE A 79 -8.06 -5.46 -3.95
C ILE A 79 -6.83 -5.22 -3.08
N ILE A 80 -5.70 -5.83 -3.44
CA ILE A 80 -4.38 -5.52 -2.89
C ILE A 80 -3.53 -5.01 -4.04
N ALA A 81 -2.96 -3.82 -3.87
CA ALA A 81 -2.10 -3.16 -4.84
C ALA A 81 -0.70 -3.01 -4.25
N ILE A 82 0.32 -3.47 -4.99
CA ILE A 82 1.73 -3.46 -4.58
C ILE A 82 2.52 -2.48 -5.44
N GLU A 83 3.53 -1.85 -4.84
CA GLU A 83 4.48 -0.96 -5.51
C GLU A 83 5.44 -1.78 -6.37
N LEU A 84 4.94 -2.25 -7.52
CA LEU A 84 5.70 -2.98 -8.51
C LEU A 84 5.25 -2.58 -9.91
N ASP A 85 6.20 -2.55 -10.85
CA ASP A 85 5.94 -2.20 -12.24
C ASP A 85 4.85 -3.13 -12.85
N PRO A 86 3.79 -2.60 -13.48
CA PRO A 86 2.77 -3.36 -14.20
C PRO A 86 3.33 -4.38 -15.20
N ALA A 87 4.51 -4.13 -15.78
CA ALA A 87 5.20 -5.10 -16.64
C ALA A 87 5.54 -6.41 -15.92
N ARG A 88 5.65 -6.40 -14.58
CA ARG A 88 5.90 -7.60 -13.75
C ARG A 88 4.63 -8.36 -13.37
N GLN A 89 3.45 -7.91 -13.80
CA GLN A 89 2.18 -8.51 -13.40
C GLN A 89 2.09 -10.02 -13.68
N ASN A 90 2.55 -10.49 -14.85
CA ASN A 90 2.53 -11.92 -15.18
C ASN A 90 3.41 -12.75 -14.23
N SER A 91 4.56 -12.19 -13.81
CA SER A 91 5.45 -12.84 -12.85
C SER A 91 4.78 -12.92 -11.47
N VAL A 92 4.15 -11.83 -11.01
CA VAL A 92 3.41 -11.80 -9.74
C VAL A 92 2.22 -12.76 -9.75
N ASP A 93 1.43 -12.79 -10.83
CA ASP A 93 0.31 -13.71 -10.98
C ASP A 93 0.77 -15.19 -10.87
N SER A 94 1.90 -15.52 -11.50
CA SER A 94 2.50 -16.86 -11.43
C SER A 94 3.01 -17.21 -10.04
N LEU A 95 3.76 -16.31 -9.40
CA LEU A 95 4.31 -16.51 -8.06
C LEU A 95 3.20 -16.61 -7.02
N TYR A 96 2.19 -15.75 -7.10
CA TYR A 96 1.03 -15.79 -6.20
C TYR A 96 0.23 -17.09 -6.36
N SER A 97 0.08 -17.60 -7.59
CA SER A 97 -0.54 -18.91 -7.83
C SER A 97 0.23 -20.04 -7.15
N LEU A 98 1.57 -20.02 -7.22
CA LEU A 98 2.43 -20.97 -6.50
C LEU A 98 2.31 -20.82 -4.97
N TYR A 99 2.23 -19.59 -4.48
CA TYR A 99 2.02 -19.30 -3.06
C TYR A 99 0.72 -19.92 -2.55
N LYS A 100 -0.39 -19.72 -3.27
CA LYS A 100 -1.72 -20.24 -2.89
C LYS A 100 -1.74 -21.77 -2.71
N ILE A 101 -0.91 -22.49 -3.46
CA ILE A 101 -0.82 -23.95 -3.40
C ILE A 101 0.35 -24.46 -2.54
N GLY A 102 1.03 -23.56 -1.80
CA GLY A 102 2.14 -23.91 -0.92
C GLY A 102 3.42 -24.38 -1.65
N LYS A 103 3.55 -24.07 -2.94
CA LYS A 103 4.73 -24.44 -3.76
C LYS A 103 5.77 -23.33 -3.91
N LEU A 104 5.47 -22.12 -3.45
CA LEU A 104 6.44 -21.04 -3.43
C LEU A 104 7.28 -21.13 -2.14
N PRO A 105 8.63 -21.20 -2.22
CA PRO A 105 9.48 -21.20 -1.03
C PRO A 105 9.34 -19.91 -0.21
N PRO A 106 9.60 -19.95 1.12
CA PRO A 106 9.62 -18.76 1.95
C PRO A 106 10.60 -17.69 1.46
N GLU A 107 10.12 -16.45 1.37
CA GLU A 107 10.93 -15.29 0.92
C GLU A 107 10.78 -14.11 1.88
N LYS A 108 11.82 -13.26 1.96
CA LYS A 108 11.84 -12.10 2.85
C LYS A 108 10.96 -10.94 2.39
N SER A 109 10.64 -10.81 1.10
CA SER A 109 9.92 -9.64 0.56
C SER A 109 8.60 -9.37 1.29
N GLU A 110 8.29 -8.09 1.49
CA GLU A 110 7.01 -7.58 1.97
C GLU A 110 5.82 -8.02 1.09
N ILE A 111 6.05 -8.20 -0.22
CA ILE A 111 5.03 -8.74 -1.13
C ILE A 111 4.69 -10.18 -0.74
N TYR A 112 5.70 -11.02 -0.46
CA TYR A 112 5.50 -12.39 -0.02
C TYR A 112 4.88 -12.44 1.39
N GLN A 113 5.45 -11.69 2.32
CA GLN A 113 5.14 -11.77 3.75
C GLN A 113 3.78 -11.17 4.10
N LEU A 114 3.36 -10.11 3.40
CA LEU A 114 2.09 -9.40 3.63
C LEU A 114 1.12 -9.59 2.46
N ALA A 115 1.45 -9.14 1.24
CA ALA A 115 0.47 -9.08 0.15
C ALA A 115 -0.06 -10.47 -0.24
N TYR A 116 0.83 -11.45 -0.42
CA TYR A 116 0.44 -12.84 -0.74
C TYR A 116 -0.27 -13.51 0.44
N ARG A 117 0.20 -13.29 1.67
CA ARG A 117 -0.43 -13.83 2.89
C ARG A 117 -1.87 -13.33 3.04
N ILE A 118 -2.08 -12.01 3.00
CA ILE A 118 -3.40 -11.39 3.14
C ILE A 118 -4.30 -11.79 1.97
N GLY A 119 -3.78 -11.76 0.74
CA GLY A 119 -4.52 -12.18 -0.44
C GLY A 119 -4.99 -13.63 -0.34
N ASN A 120 -4.11 -14.54 0.07
CA ASN A 120 -4.44 -15.95 0.22
C ASN A 120 -5.47 -16.18 1.33
N ASN A 121 -5.29 -15.55 2.49
CA ASN A 121 -6.21 -15.66 3.63
C ASN A 121 -7.63 -15.16 3.31
N LEU A 122 -7.74 -14.16 2.44
CA LEU A 122 -9.01 -13.60 1.97
C LEU A 122 -9.51 -14.24 0.67
N ASN A 123 -8.79 -15.24 0.16
CA ASN A 123 -9.04 -15.90 -1.13
C ASN A 123 -9.20 -14.91 -2.30
N LEU A 124 -8.39 -13.85 -2.33
CA LEU A 124 -8.37 -12.91 -3.44
C LEU A 124 -7.78 -13.59 -4.68
N PRO A 125 -8.36 -13.36 -5.87
CA PRO A 125 -7.89 -14.00 -7.09
C PRO A 125 -6.55 -13.42 -7.58
N LYS A 126 -6.23 -12.17 -7.22
CA LYS A 126 -5.13 -11.42 -7.81
C LYS A 126 -4.54 -10.37 -6.87
N ILE A 127 -3.25 -10.11 -7.04
CA ILE A 127 -2.49 -8.99 -6.47
C ILE A 127 -2.08 -8.07 -7.61
N TYR A 128 -2.32 -6.76 -7.50
CA TYR A 128 -2.15 -5.81 -8.60
C TYR A 128 -0.84 -5.04 -8.49
N CYS A 129 -0.05 -5.02 -9.56
CA CYS A 129 1.16 -4.21 -9.68
C CYS A 129 0.76 -2.78 -10.11
N VAL A 130 1.06 -1.76 -9.29
CA VAL A 130 0.59 -0.38 -9.49
C VAL A 130 1.69 0.68 -9.39
N ASN A 131 2.93 0.35 -9.76
CA ASN A 131 4.00 1.35 -9.82
C ASN A 131 4.04 2.02 -11.20
N ASP A 132 4.14 3.34 -11.23
CA ASP A 132 4.52 4.07 -12.43
C ASP A 132 5.74 4.89 -12.10
N TRP A 133 6.78 4.79 -12.92
CA TRP A 133 7.95 5.64 -12.76
C TRP A 133 7.48 7.07 -12.92
N GLY A 134 7.63 7.89 -11.87
CA GLY A 134 7.16 9.26 -11.88
C GLY A 134 7.54 9.95 -13.18
N ARG A 135 6.54 10.47 -13.90
CA ARG A 135 6.82 11.29 -15.08
C ARG A 135 7.57 12.52 -14.59
N HIS A 136 8.79 12.68 -15.05
CA HIS A 136 9.55 13.90 -14.79
C HIS A 136 8.85 15.00 -15.56
N TYR A 137 8.04 15.80 -14.85
CA TYR A 137 7.43 17.00 -15.40
C TYR A 137 8.53 17.88 -16.01
N ASP A 138 8.24 18.57 -17.12
CA ASP A 138 9.24 19.36 -17.86
C ASP A 138 9.97 20.37 -16.96
N ASN A 139 9.28 20.92 -15.96
CA ASN A 139 9.85 21.82 -14.95
C ASN A 139 10.92 21.15 -14.07
N ILE A 140 10.76 19.86 -13.74
CA ILE A 140 11.76 19.06 -13.02
C ILE A 140 12.93 18.72 -13.95
N GLN A 141 12.68 18.42 -15.22
CA GLN A 141 13.75 18.23 -16.20
C GLN A 141 14.58 19.50 -16.43
N MET A 142 13.95 20.68 -16.42
CA MET A 142 14.66 21.97 -16.48
C MET A 142 15.60 22.17 -15.29
N LEU A 143 15.23 21.63 -14.12
CA LEU A 143 16.09 21.68 -12.93
C LEU A 143 17.40 20.91 -13.15
N PHE A 144 17.34 19.78 -13.85
CA PHE A 144 18.50 18.94 -14.18
C PHE A 144 19.38 19.49 -15.32
N LYS A 145 18.89 20.46 -16.09
CA LYS A 145 19.66 21.14 -17.15
C LYS A 145 20.52 22.30 -16.64
N ASP A 146 20.27 22.80 -15.43
CA ASP A 146 21.00 23.89 -14.80
C ASP A 146 21.84 23.37 -13.64
N LYS A 147 23.16 23.27 -13.85
CA LYS A 147 24.10 22.76 -12.86
C LYS A 147 24.00 23.49 -11.51
N ALA A 148 23.80 24.81 -11.51
CA ALA A 148 23.70 25.57 -10.27
C ALA A 148 22.41 25.26 -9.49
N ARG A 149 21.30 24.94 -10.19
CA ARG A 149 20.07 24.46 -9.56
C ARG A 149 20.22 23.04 -9.04
N VAL A 150 20.84 22.14 -9.80
CA VAL A 150 21.16 20.78 -9.35
C VAL A 150 22.00 20.83 -8.09
N ASP A 151 23.06 21.64 -8.07
CA ASP A 151 23.93 21.77 -6.90
C ASP A 151 23.18 22.34 -5.68
N ARG A 152 22.27 23.31 -5.88
CA ARG A 152 21.42 23.83 -4.79
C ARG A 152 20.45 22.79 -4.27
N PHE A 153 19.82 22.03 -5.17
CA PHE A 153 18.92 20.95 -4.81
C PHE A 153 19.65 19.83 -4.07
N GLY A 154 20.83 19.43 -4.53
CA GLY A 154 21.70 18.49 -3.84
C GLY A 154 22.03 18.96 -2.42
N ARG A 155 22.46 20.22 -2.26
CA ARG A 155 22.72 20.79 -0.91
C ARG A 155 21.49 20.83 -0.02
N PHE A 156 20.32 21.13 -0.58
CA PHE A 156 19.06 21.09 0.17
C PHE A 156 18.75 19.66 0.63
N ILE A 157 18.85 18.69 -0.27
CA ILE A 157 18.63 17.26 0.01
C ILE A 157 19.64 16.76 1.06
N ASP A 158 20.91 17.14 0.98
CA ASP A 158 21.93 16.83 2.00
C ASP A 158 21.68 17.54 3.34
N SER A 159 21.05 18.72 3.33
CA SER A 159 20.69 19.42 4.56
C SER A 159 19.58 18.70 5.33
N LEU A 160 18.70 17.95 4.65
CA LEU A 160 17.67 17.15 5.30
C LEU A 160 18.27 16.00 6.13
N ASP A 161 19.45 15.50 5.76
CA ASP A 161 20.13 14.44 6.52
C ASP A 161 20.86 14.99 7.76
N LYS A 162 21.18 16.28 7.77
CA LYS A 162 21.86 16.98 8.87
C LYS A 162 20.90 17.66 9.85
N ALA A 163 19.62 17.73 9.50
CA ALA A 163 18.59 18.09 10.45
C ALA A 163 18.41 16.89 11.39
N ASP A 164 19.11 16.92 12.53
CA ASP A 164 18.92 15.94 13.60
C ASP A 164 17.42 15.77 13.84
N TRP A 165 16.93 14.54 13.67
CA TRP A 165 15.53 14.22 13.90
C TRP A 165 15.24 14.35 15.40
N ILE A 166 14.69 15.49 15.82
CA ILE A 166 14.25 15.75 17.20
C ILE A 166 12.85 15.13 17.39
N GLY A 167 12.77 13.80 17.39
CA GLY A 167 11.54 13.03 17.63
C GLY A 167 11.74 11.99 18.73
N PRO A 168 10.71 11.67 19.56
CA PRO A 168 10.90 10.89 20.76
C PRO A 168 10.86 9.39 20.43
N TYR A 169 12.00 8.83 20.05
CA TYR A 169 12.23 7.39 20.24
C TYR A 169 13.72 7.10 20.36
N GLU A 170 14.27 7.29 21.57
CA GLU A 170 15.48 6.59 21.95
C GLU A 170 15.12 5.11 22.09
N SER A 171 15.65 4.28 21.19
CA SER A 171 15.66 2.83 21.36
C SER A 171 16.29 2.50 22.72
N PRO A 172 15.62 1.77 23.63
CA PRO A 172 16.21 1.42 24.91
C PRO A 172 17.45 0.57 24.65
N GLN A 173 18.61 1.10 25.04
CA GLN A 173 19.87 0.35 25.04
C GLN A 173 19.66 -0.92 25.89
N PRO A 174 20.09 -2.10 25.44
CA PRO A 174 19.97 -3.31 26.24
C PRO A 174 20.80 -3.14 27.50
N THR A 175 20.13 -2.88 28.62
CA THR A 175 20.79 -2.87 29.92
C THR A 175 21.28 -4.28 30.20
N ASN A 176 22.60 -4.41 30.33
CA ASN A 176 23.29 -5.64 30.69
C ASN A 176 22.93 -6.03 32.14
N ARG A 177 21.73 -6.57 32.33
CA ARG A 177 21.27 -7.06 33.63
C ARG A 177 21.69 -8.52 33.75
N GLN A 178 22.84 -8.72 34.40
CA GLN A 178 23.27 -10.02 34.90
C GLN A 178 22.08 -10.71 35.59
N LEU A 179 21.65 -11.83 35.02
CA LEU A 179 20.73 -12.75 35.65
C LEU A 179 21.41 -13.34 36.89
N LYS A 180 21.00 -12.88 38.07
CA LYS A 180 21.23 -13.63 39.31
C LYS A 180 20.38 -14.89 39.24
N ARG A 181 21.07 -16.03 39.28
CA ARG A 181 20.51 -17.36 39.47
C ARG A 181 19.61 -17.40 40.70
N VAL A 182 18.47 -18.06 40.57
CA VAL A 182 17.87 -18.88 41.63
C VAL A 182 17.85 -20.30 41.09
#